data_AF-A0A3D8PDV3-F1
#
_entry.id   AF-A0A3D8PDV3-F1
#
_cell.length_a   1.000
_cell.length_b   1.000
_cell.length_c   1.000
_cell.angle_alpha   90.00
_cell.angle_beta   90.00
_cell.angle_gamma   90.00
#
_symmetry.space_group_name_H-M   'P 1'
#
loop_
_entity.id
_entity.type
_entity.pdbx_description
1 polymer ?
#
loop_
_entity_poly.entity_id
_entity_poly.type
_entity_poly.pdbx_seq_one_letter_code
_entity_poly.pdbx_strand_id
1 'polypeptide(L)'
;MKQESISERPTRVRAVQALSEAFMRQHPDTSLDPKGYVADFRDTLLPQVSLEDFEADLSSGDGNELETKFRAAHSSSGLAVNCFAPFRSRIADLAMPMAAGFDDLRFERKCPTGLRGGRAPNLDVVLSGPGGVVGIESKLTEHLSAHRAEFSPAYEEQIRDARRDQGYFREMLRLRDRPDQYTWLDAAQLIKHAFGLARTFPDRPVTLLYLFWEPANPGAGPEFAAHREEIDEFRARVAGSSPVFEAMSYPELWRFWQDTEPADWLVRHLSDLHARYGVTL
;
A
#
# COMPACT_ATOMS: atom_id res chain seq x y z
N MET A 1 -37.94 1.88 -1.36
CA MET A 1 -37.07 0.69 -1.57
C MET A 1 -35.90 0.87 -0.62
N LYS A 2 -35.87 0.08 0.47
CA LYS A 2 -34.91 0.29 1.56
C LYS A 2 -33.49 0.06 1.04
N GLN A 3 -32.62 1.05 1.21
CA GLN A 3 -31.18 0.89 1.12
C GLN A 3 -30.79 -0.29 2.00
N GLU A 4 -30.33 -1.37 1.38
CA GLU A 4 -29.52 -2.34 2.09
C GLU A 4 -28.32 -1.58 2.64
N SER A 5 -28.15 -1.70 3.95
CA SER A 5 -26.91 -1.39 4.66
C SER A 5 -25.72 -1.83 3.79
N ILE A 6 -24.71 -0.97 3.66
CA ILE A 6 -23.40 -1.25 3.06
C ILE A 6 -22.73 -2.32 3.95
N SER A 7 -23.25 -3.54 3.82
CA SER A 7 -22.86 -4.74 4.53
C SER A 7 -21.52 -5.18 3.97
N GLU A 8 -20.56 -5.45 4.84
CA GLU A 8 -19.24 -5.97 4.48
C GLU A 8 -19.40 -7.13 3.49
N ARG A 9 -18.73 -7.03 2.33
CA ARG A 9 -18.86 -8.03 1.27
C ARG A 9 -18.32 -9.39 1.77
N PRO A 10 -18.93 -10.52 1.38
CA PRO A 10 -18.55 -11.85 1.87
C PRO A 10 -17.05 -12.17 1.72
N THR A 11 -16.43 -11.74 0.62
CA THR A 11 -15.00 -11.93 0.34
C THR A 11 -14.11 -11.21 1.35
N ARG A 12 -14.45 -9.96 1.72
CA ARG A 12 -13.68 -9.21 2.74
C ARG A 12 -13.77 -9.86 4.10
N VAL A 13 -14.95 -10.34 4.50
CA VAL A 13 -15.14 -11.03 5.79
C VAL A 13 -14.29 -12.29 5.84
N ARG A 14 -14.33 -13.14 4.80
CA ARG A 14 -13.47 -14.33 4.68
C ARG A 14 -11.99 -13.97 4.74
N ALA A 15 -11.57 -12.91 4.04
CA ALA A 15 -10.19 -12.44 4.05
C ALA A 15 -9.72 -12.03 5.44
N VAL A 16 -10.48 -11.18 6.13
CA VAL A 16 -10.15 -10.73 7.49
C VAL A 16 -10.11 -11.90 8.46
N GLN A 17 -11.05 -12.84 8.35
CA GLN A 17 -11.05 -14.04 9.18
C GLN A 17 -9.80 -14.90 8.94
N ALA A 18 -9.49 -15.24 7.69
CA ALA A 18 -8.33 -16.07 7.36
C ALA A 18 -7.01 -15.42 7.81
N LEU A 19 -6.86 -14.11 7.63
CA LEU A 19 -5.70 -13.34 8.09
C LEU A 19 -5.60 -13.31 9.63
N SER A 20 -6.73 -13.26 10.32
CA SER A 20 -6.78 -13.30 11.79
C SER A 20 -6.43 -14.69 12.32
N GLU A 21 -6.90 -15.75 11.67
CA GLU A 21 -6.54 -17.12 12.04
C GLU A 21 -5.05 -17.41 11.80
N ALA A 22 -4.48 -16.91 10.70
CA ALA A 22 -3.05 -17.00 10.44
C ALA A 22 -2.22 -16.25 11.48
N PHE A 23 -2.66 -15.05 11.87
CA PHE A 23 -2.07 -14.30 12.97
C PHE A 23 -2.02 -15.14 14.25
N MET A 24 -3.16 -15.66 14.69
CA MET A 24 -3.27 -16.41 15.94
C MET A 24 -2.43 -17.70 15.95
N ARG A 25 -2.18 -18.32 14.78
CA ARG A 25 -1.27 -19.47 14.68
C ARG A 25 0.19 -19.09 14.95
N GLN A 26 0.62 -17.88 14.57
CA GLN A 26 1.97 -17.39 14.82
C GLN A 26 2.13 -16.81 16.23
N HIS A 27 1.04 -16.33 16.83
CA HIS A 27 1.03 -15.68 18.14
C HIS A 27 0.04 -16.36 19.10
N PRO A 28 0.30 -17.60 19.54
CA PRO A 28 -0.65 -18.38 20.33
C PRO A 28 -0.94 -17.78 21.72
N ASP A 29 -0.03 -16.93 22.23
CA ASP A 29 -0.14 -16.27 23.53
C ASP A 29 -0.84 -14.90 23.45
N THR A 30 -1.20 -14.45 22.25
CA THR A 30 -1.90 -13.19 22.01
C THR A 30 -3.40 -13.43 21.85
N SER A 31 -4.22 -12.38 22.02
CA SER A 31 -5.65 -12.43 21.73
C SER A 31 -6.05 -11.28 20.79
N LEU A 32 -7.06 -11.53 19.96
CA LEU A 32 -7.70 -10.52 19.14
C LEU A 32 -9.05 -10.13 19.73
N ASP A 33 -9.35 -8.84 19.70
CA ASP A 33 -10.70 -8.36 19.98
C ASP A 33 -11.68 -8.77 18.85
N PRO A 34 -13.00 -8.56 19.00
CA PRO A 34 -13.98 -8.92 17.97
C PRO A 34 -13.79 -8.23 16.61
N LYS A 35 -12.97 -7.17 16.56
CA LYS A 35 -12.63 -6.44 15.32
C LYS A 35 -11.29 -6.91 14.75
N GLY A 36 -10.61 -7.87 15.36
CA GLY A 36 -9.32 -8.37 14.90
C GLY A 36 -8.13 -7.51 15.32
N TYR A 37 -8.22 -6.80 16.46
CA TYR A 37 -7.13 -5.98 16.99
C TYR A 37 -6.45 -6.64 18.19
N VAL A 38 -5.12 -6.58 18.24
CA VAL A 38 -4.33 -6.96 19.43
C VAL A 38 -4.30 -5.84 20.46
N ALA A 39 -3.89 -6.15 21.69
CA ALA A 39 -3.72 -5.17 22.76
C ALA A 39 -2.53 -4.23 22.51
N ASP A 40 -1.36 -4.80 22.19
CA ASP A 40 -0.13 -4.07 21.86
C ASP A 40 0.23 -4.29 20.38
N PHE A 41 0.51 -3.21 19.65
CA PHE A 41 0.90 -3.28 18.25
C PHE A 41 2.16 -4.12 18.03
N ARG A 42 3.03 -4.23 19.05
CA ARG A 42 4.24 -5.08 19.02
C ARG A 42 3.91 -6.55 18.75
N ASP A 43 2.73 -7.00 19.16
CA ASP A 43 2.29 -8.37 18.91
C ASP A 43 2.03 -8.64 17.43
N THR A 44 1.91 -7.60 16.59
CA THR A 44 1.69 -7.74 15.14
C THR A 44 2.98 -7.92 14.33
N LEU A 45 4.14 -7.77 14.96
CA LEU A 45 5.43 -7.76 14.30
C LEU A 45 5.97 -9.17 14.05
N LEU A 46 6.57 -9.37 12.88
CA LEU A 46 7.30 -10.60 12.57
C LEU A 46 8.67 -10.64 13.28
N PRO A 47 9.26 -11.83 13.49
CA PRO A 47 10.44 -12.00 14.34
C PRO A 47 11.67 -11.16 13.97
N GLN A 48 11.84 -10.82 12.68
CA GLN A 48 13.00 -10.04 12.20
C GLN A 48 12.75 -8.53 12.15
N VAL A 49 11.59 -8.05 12.62
CA VAL A 49 11.21 -6.64 12.58
C VAL A 49 11.53 -5.97 13.92
N SER A 50 12.47 -5.03 13.92
CA SER A 50 12.80 -4.23 15.11
C SER A 50 12.03 -2.91 15.12
N LEU A 51 11.69 -2.41 16.31
CA LEU A 51 11.04 -1.10 16.47
C LEU A 51 11.90 0.04 15.92
N GLU A 52 13.22 -0.06 16.08
CA GLU A 52 14.18 0.94 15.61
C GLU A 52 14.13 1.12 14.08
N ASP A 53 13.64 0.13 13.33
CA ASP A 53 13.61 0.15 11.87
C ASP A 53 12.46 1.02 11.31
N PHE A 54 11.42 1.34 12.11
CA PHE A 54 10.22 2.01 11.61
C PHE A 54 9.49 2.95 12.60
N GLU A 55 9.67 2.81 13.91
CA GLU A 55 8.83 3.48 14.93
C GLU A 55 8.94 5.01 14.85
N ALA A 56 10.14 5.53 14.62
CA ALA A 56 10.37 6.98 14.47
C ALA A 56 9.65 7.56 13.24
N ASP A 57 9.61 6.81 12.14
CA ASP A 57 8.95 7.23 10.91
C ASP A 57 7.42 7.25 11.12
N LEU A 58 6.83 6.17 11.64
CA LEU A 58 5.38 6.08 11.89
C LEU A 58 4.89 7.10 12.94
N SER A 59 5.71 7.40 13.95
CA SER A 59 5.39 8.37 15.00
C SER A 59 5.41 9.83 14.49
N SER A 60 6.12 10.10 13.38
CA SER A 60 6.13 11.40 12.71
C SER A 60 4.95 11.60 11.73
N GLY A 61 4.26 10.50 11.43
CA GLY A 61 3.04 10.48 10.62
C GLY A 61 1.87 11.16 11.32
N ASP A 62 0.88 11.59 10.54
CA ASP A 62 -0.29 12.32 11.06
C ASP A 62 -1.43 11.37 11.52
N GLY A 63 -1.19 10.05 11.51
CA GLY A 63 -2.24 9.02 11.61
C GLY A 63 -2.44 8.38 12.99
N ASN A 64 -1.55 8.63 13.96
CA ASN A 64 -1.45 7.84 15.20
C ASN A 64 -1.53 6.33 14.92
N GLU A 65 -0.85 5.88 13.86
CA GLU A 65 -1.09 4.56 13.27
C GLU A 65 -0.78 3.44 14.25
N LEU A 66 0.31 3.60 15.02
CA LEU A 66 0.77 2.68 16.05
C LEU A 66 -0.29 2.41 17.14
N GLU A 67 -1.06 3.44 17.51
CA GLU A 67 -2.07 3.33 18.56
C GLU A 67 -3.42 2.79 18.03
N THR A 68 -3.60 2.80 16.71
CA THR A 68 -4.89 2.51 16.06
C THR A 68 -4.77 1.37 15.06
N LYS A 69 -4.58 1.69 13.77
CA LYS A 69 -4.68 0.75 12.65
C LYS A 69 -3.62 -0.34 12.71
N PHE A 70 -2.42 -0.04 13.19
CA PHE A 70 -1.31 -0.98 13.23
C PHE A 70 -1.61 -2.22 14.09
N ARG A 71 -2.46 -2.07 15.11
CA ARG A 71 -2.90 -3.17 15.98
C ARG A 71 -3.83 -4.18 15.29
N ALA A 72 -4.36 -3.88 14.11
CA ALA A 72 -5.20 -4.82 13.40
C ALA A 72 -4.38 -5.96 12.79
N ALA A 73 -4.80 -7.21 12.98
CA ALA A 73 -4.23 -8.36 12.30
C ALA A 73 -4.37 -8.28 10.76
N HIS A 74 -5.25 -7.40 10.28
CA HIS A 74 -5.47 -7.12 8.87
C HIS A 74 -5.05 -5.68 8.49
N SER A 75 -4.02 -5.15 9.16
CA SER A 75 -3.44 -3.83 8.86
C SER A 75 -2.55 -3.84 7.61
N SER A 76 -2.80 -2.93 6.68
CA SER A 76 -1.93 -2.65 5.53
C SER A 76 -0.60 -1.99 5.93
N SER A 77 -0.60 -1.11 6.94
CA SER A 77 0.65 -0.53 7.48
C SER A 77 1.46 -1.57 8.24
N GLY A 78 0.80 -2.47 8.96
CA GLY A 78 1.43 -3.64 9.57
C GLY A 78 2.07 -4.56 8.54
N LEU A 79 1.38 -4.84 7.43
CA LEU A 79 1.94 -5.58 6.30
C LEU A 79 3.15 -4.86 5.68
N ALA A 80 3.05 -3.56 5.41
CA ALA A 80 4.16 -2.79 4.84
C ALA A 80 5.39 -2.82 5.76
N VAL A 81 5.22 -2.57 7.06
CA VAL A 81 6.33 -2.65 8.03
C VAL A 81 6.90 -4.06 8.12
N ASN A 82 6.07 -5.08 8.26
CA ASN A 82 6.54 -6.46 8.31
C ASN A 82 7.28 -6.87 7.03
N CYS A 83 6.92 -6.32 5.88
CA CYS A 83 7.58 -6.63 4.61
C CYS A 83 8.90 -5.86 4.43
N PHE A 84 8.95 -4.57 4.78
CA PHE A 84 10.04 -3.68 4.39
C PHE A 84 11.00 -3.29 5.51
N ALA A 85 10.58 -3.31 6.78
CA ALA A 85 11.40 -2.80 7.88
C ALA A 85 12.73 -3.57 8.06
N PRO A 86 12.80 -4.91 7.90
CA PRO A 86 14.07 -5.63 8.03
C PRO A 86 15.16 -5.22 7.03
N PHE A 87 14.77 -4.58 5.91
CA PHE A 87 15.71 -4.02 4.93
C PHE A 87 16.35 -2.71 5.40
N ARG A 88 15.88 -2.05 6.47
CA ARG A 88 16.45 -0.77 6.94
C ARG A 88 17.95 -0.88 7.24
N SER A 89 18.38 -1.97 7.86
CA SER A 89 19.79 -2.28 8.14
C SER A 89 20.48 -3.10 7.04
N ARG A 90 19.74 -3.50 6.00
CA ARG A 90 20.16 -4.40 4.91
C ARG A 90 19.73 -3.89 3.55
N ILE A 91 19.75 -2.57 3.36
CA ILE A 91 19.09 -1.93 2.20
C ILE A 91 19.71 -2.35 0.87
N ALA A 92 20.98 -2.76 0.89
CA ALA A 92 21.68 -3.32 -0.28
C ALA A 92 21.05 -4.63 -0.79
N ASP A 93 20.36 -5.38 0.07
CA ASP A 93 19.66 -6.62 -0.29
C ASP A 93 18.26 -6.34 -0.88
N LEU A 94 17.77 -5.09 -0.79
CA LEU A 94 16.45 -4.72 -1.30
C LEU A 94 16.48 -4.53 -2.82
N ALA A 95 15.88 -5.48 -3.52
CA ALA A 95 15.58 -5.39 -4.94
C ALA A 95 14.08 -5.22 -5.17
N MET A 96 13.70 -4.45 -6.19
CA MET A 96 12.32 -4.39 -6.69
C MET A 96 12.32 -4.70 -8.20
N PRO A 97 11.26 -5.29 -8.77
CA PRO A 97 11.25 -5.67 -10.19
C PRO A 97 11.52 -4.52 -11.16
N MET A 98 11.19 -3.30 -10.77
CA MET A 98 11.35 -2.09 -11.59
C MET A 98 12.59 -1.24 -11.23
N ALA A 99 13.27 -1.53 -10.12
CA ALA A 99 14.38 -0.72 -9.61
C ALA A 99 15.22 -1.45 -8.55
N ALA A 100 16.52 -1.16 -8.50
CA ALA A 100 17.44 -1.68 -7.49
C ALA A 100 18.44 -0.60 -7.06
N GLY A 101 19.26 -0.91 -6.04
CA GLY A 101 20.30 0.00 -5.55
C GLY A 101 19.75 1.15 -4.71
N PHE A 102 18.81 0.84 -3.82
CA PHE A 102 18.29 1.80 -2.84
C PHE A 102 19.28 2.02 -1.70
N ASP A 103 19.30 3.24 -1.15
CA ASP A 103 20.12 3.64 -0.01
C ASP A 103 19.33 4.28 1.14
N ASP A 104 18.05 4.63 0.90
CA ASP A 104 17.13 5.16 1.92
C ASP A 104 15.75 4.49 1.80
N LEU A 105 15.18 4.15 2.97
CA LEU A 105 13.86 3.57 3.15
C LEU A 105 13.16 4.33 4.26
N ARG A 106 11.96 4.83 3.98
CA ARG A 106 11.13 5.60 4.93
C ARG A 106 9.70 5.10 4.96
N PHE A 107 9.14 4.96 6.15
CA PHE A 107 7.70 4.73 6.32
C PHE A 107 6.95 6.05 6.46
N GLU A 108 5.65 6.04 6.14
CA GLU A 108 4.72 7.16 6.37
C GLU A 108 5.25 8.54 5.88
N ARG A 109 5.98 8.53 4.76
CA ARG A 109 6.68 9.73 4.29
C ARG A 109 5.69 10.71 3.68
N LYS A 110 5.57 11.88 4.31
CA LYS A 110 4.82 13.04 3.81
C LYS A 110 5.35 13.50 2.45
N CYS A 111 4.49 13.52 1.44
CA CYS A 111 4.78 14.04 0.11
C CYS A 111 3.81 15.18 -0.22
N PRO A 112 4.10 16.43 0.17
CA PRO A 112 3.16 17.53 0.02
C PRO A 112 2.83 17.82 -1.44
N THR A 113 1.55 17.95 -1.75
CA THR A 113 1.06 18.33 -3.09
C THR A 113 1.26 19.82 -3.40
N GLY A 114 1.63 20.63 -2.41
CA GLY A 114 1.78 22.07 -2.53
C GLY A 114 0.47 22.86 -2.50
N LEU A 115 -0.65 22.20 -2.21
CA LEU A 115 -1.98 22.83 -2.11
C LEU A 115 -2.13 23.54 -0.76
N ARG A 116 -2.64 24.77 -0.79
CA ARG A 116 -2.93 25.54 0.43
C ARG A 116 -4.14 24.94 1.16
N GLY A 117 -3.99 24.69 2.46
CA GLY A 117 -5.05 24.13 3.30
C GLY A 117 -5.29 22.62 3.10
N GLY A 118 -4.50 21.96 2.25
CA GLY A 118 -4.56 20.51 2.09
C GLY A 118 -3.58 19.79 3.03
N ARG A 119 -3.99 18.65 3.58
CA ARG A 119 -3.07 17.72 4.25
C ARG A 119 -2.22 17.01 3.20
N ALA A 120 -0.92 16.91 3.46
CA ALA A 120 -0.02 16.15 2.60
C ALA A 120 -0.41 14.66 2.65
N PRO A 121 -0.45 13.96 1.50
CA PRO A 121 -0.55 12.50 1.53
C PRO A 121 0.72 11.90 2.14
N ASN A 122 0.55 10.85 2.94
CA ASN A 122 1.63 10.01 3.45
C ASN A 122 1.74 8.78 2.56
N LEU A 123 2.95 8.49 2.06
CA LEU A 123 3.19 7.22 1.37
C LEU A 123 3.61 6.19 2.40
N ASP A 124 3.03 4.99 2.34
CA ASP A 124 3.29 3.92 3.31
C ASP A 124 4.78 3.58 3.36
N VAL A 125 5.41 3.49 2.18
CA VAL A 125 6.87 3.30 2.04
C VAL A 125 7.42 4.20 0.94
N VAL A 126 8.57 4.81 1.16
CA VAL A 126 9.35 5.48 0.11
C VAL A 126 10.76 4.94 0.10
N LEU A 127 11.15 4.38 -1.04
CA LEU A 127 12.50 3.93 -1.34
C LEU A 127 13.20 4.99 -2.20
N SER A 128 14.47 5.26 -1.90
CA SER A 128 15.28 6.21 -2.66
C SER A 128 16.67 5.65 -2.89
N GLY A 129 17.26 5.96 -4.05
CA GLY A 129 18.66 5.66 -4.37
C GLY A 129 19.10 6.40 -5.64
N PRO A 130 20.32 6.20 -6.13
CA PRO A 130 20.84 6.92 -7.29
C PRO A 130 19.98 6.73 -8.56
N GLY A 131 19.32 5.59 -8.69
CA GLY A 131 18.43 5.27 -9.83
C GLY A 131 17.06 5.95 -9.80
N GLY A 132 16.63 6.52 -8.68
CA GLY A 132 15.33 7.20 -8.57
C GLY A 132 14.62 6.99 -7.23
N VAL A 133 13.31 7.22 -7.25
CA VAL A 133 12.41 7.08 -6.10
C VAL A 133 11.28 6.10 -6.44
N VAL A 134 10.95 5.22 -5.50
CA VAL A 134 9.74 4.41 -5.55
C VAL A 134 8.89 4.77 -4.33
N GLY A 135 7.74 5.41 -4.56
CA GLY A 135 6.71 5.59 -3.54
C GLY A 135 5.73 4.44 -3.61
N ILE A 136 5.50 3.76 -2.49
CA ILE A 136 4.65 2.58 -2.40
C ILE A 136 3.38 2.93 -1.64
N GLU A 137 2.25 2.58 -2.24
CA GLU A 137 0.94 2.53 -1.58
C GLU A 137 0.60 1.06 -1.33
N SER A 138 0.47 0.68 -0.06
CA SER A 138 0.27 -0.67 0.44
C SER A 138 -1.20 -0.91 0.78
N LYS A 139 -1.82 -1.94 0.19
CA LYS A 139 -3.17 -2.38 0.57
C LYS A 139 -3.18 -3.84 1.00
N LEU A 140 -3.95 -4.15 2.03
CA LEU A 140 -4.23 -5.52 2.46
C LEU A 140 -5.66 -5.93 2.07
N THR A 141 -6.68 -5.44 2.78
CA THR A 141 -8.09 -5.83 2.54
C THR A 141 -8.96 -4.67 2.07
N GLU A 142 -8.40 -3.47 1.94
CA GLU A 142 -9.11 -2.24 1.61
C GLU A 142 -9.70 -2.29 0.19
N HIS A 143 -9.03 -2.93 -0.75
CA HIS A 143 -9.51 -3.10 -2.14
C HIS A 143 -10.67 -4.10 -2.27
N LEU A 144 -11.07 -4.76 -1.16
CA LEU A 144 -12.28 -5.60 -1.09
C LEU A 144 -13.52 -4.84 -0.61
N SER A 145 -13.40 -3.51 -0.49
CA SER A 145 -14.48 -2.58 -0.20
C SER A 145 -14.68 -1.65 -1.39
N ALA A 146 -15.91 -1.13 -1.53
CA ALA A 146 -16.21 -0.15 -2.57
C ALA A 146 -15.51 1.19 -2.29
N HIS A 147 -14.91 1.78 -3.32
CA HIS A 147 -14.33 3.11 -3.29
C HIS A 147 -15.15 4.08 -4.12
N ARG A 148 -15.04 5.35 -3.77
CA ARG A 148 -15.62 6.46 -4.52
C ARG A 148 -14.61 7.59 -4.57
N ALA A 149 -14.30 8.05 -5.76
CA ALA A 149 -13.27 9.06 -5.94
C ALA A 149 -13.73 10.43 -5.42
N GLU A 150 -12.91 11.03 -4.56
CA GLU A 150 -13.17 12.36 -4.00
C GLU A 150 -11.93 13.26 -4.08
N PHE A 151 -12.11 14.45 -4.66
CA PHE A 151 -11.09 15.47 -4.79
C PHE A 151 -11.63 16.82 -4.32
N SER A 152 -10.83 17.55 -3.54
CA SER A 152 -11.16 18.93 -3.23
C SER A 152 -10.98 19.82 -4.48
N PRO A 153 -11.75 20.90 -4.62
CA PRO A 153 -11.59 21.84 -5.74
C PRO A 153 -10.16 22.40 -5.88
N ALA A 154 -9.44 22.49 -4.76
CA ALA A 154 -8.06 22.95 -4.68
C ALA A 154 -7.10 22.23 -5.65
N TYR A 155 -7.30 20.93 -5.92
CA TYR A 155 -6.44 20.22 -6.86
C TYR A 155 -6.54 20.82 -8.27
N GLU A 156 -7.76 21.06 -8.77
CA GLU A 156 -7.94 21.70 -10.08
C GLU A 156 -7.60 23.20 -10.04
N GLU A 157 -7.86 23.89 -8.93
CA GLU A 157 -7.70 25.34 -8.81
C GLU A 157 -6.25 25.79 -8.55
N GLN A 158 -5.42 24.94 -7.96
CA GLN A 158 -4.09 25.35 -7.48
C GLN A 158 -2.93 24.59 -8.15
N ILE A 159 -3.17 23.42 -8.76
CA ILE A 159 -2.14 22.77 -9.60
C ILE A 159 -2.01 23.56 -10.90
N ARG A 160 -0.91 24.30 -11.02
CA ARG A 160 -0.61 25.22 -12.14
C ARG A 160 0.74 24.93 -12.80
N ASP A 161 1.38 23.84 -12.40
CA ASP A 161 2.67 23.38 -12.92
C ASP A 161 2.50 22.19 -13.88
N ALA A 162 3.62 21.58 -14.29
CA ALA A 162 3.67 20.49 -15.27
C ALA A 162 2.81 19.26 -14.93
N ARG A 163 2.37 19.09 -13.66
CA ARG A 163 1.42 18.03 -13.31
C ARG A 163 0.10 18.13 -14.07
N ARG A 164 -0.29 19.35 -14.48
CA ARG A 164 -1.54 19.62 -15.19
C ARG A 164 -1.59 18.97 -16.58
N ASP A 165 -0.43 18.74 -17.18
CA ASP A 165 -0.30 18.20 -18.54
C ASP A 165 -0.23 16.65 -18.55
N GLN A 166 -0.27 16.02 -17.37
CA GLN A 166 -0.09 14.58 -17.21
C GLN A 166 -1.40 13.79 -17.14
N GLY A 167 -1.29 12.47 -17.34
CA GLY A 167 -2.41 11.54 -17.28
C GLY A 167 -3.15 11.56 -15.95
N TYR A 168 -2.44 11.69 -14.82
CA TYR A 168 -3.08 11.79 -13.50
C TYR A 168 -4.02 12.99 -13.37
N PHE A 169 -3.67 14.16 -13.94
CA PHE A 169 -4.54 15.33 -13.88
C PHE A 169 -5.77 15.17 -14.77
N ARG A 170 -5.60 14.61 -15.97
CA ARG A 170 -6.75 14.26 -16.84
C ARG A 170 -7.68 13.25 -16.18
N GLU A 171 -7.12 12.23 -15.53
CA GLU A 171 -7.89 11.19 -14.87
C GLU A 171 -8.61 11.73 -13.62
N MET A 172 -7.98 12.61 -12.86
CA MET A 172 -8.62 13.32 -11.75
C MET A 172 -9.87 14.08 -12.22
N LEU A 173 -9.76 14.87 -13.30
CA LEU A 173 -10.91 15.63 -13.84
C LEU A 173 -12.03 14.68 -14.26
N ARG A 174 -11.69 13.57 -14.95
CA ARG A 174 -12.67 12.55 -15.34
C ARG A 174 -13.40 11.95 -14.13
N LEU A 175 -12.66 11.65 -13.07
CA LEU A 175 -13.21 11.06 -11.85
C LEU A 175 -14.02 12.05 -11.00
N ARG A 176 -13.79 13.36 -11.12
CA ARG A 176 -14.70 14.36 -10.53
C ARG A 176 -16.10 14.29 -11.15
N ASP A 177 -16.19 14.03 -12.45
CA ASP A 177 -17.47 13.88 -13.16
C ASP A 177 -18.06 12.46 -13.03
N ARG A 178 -17.19 11.46 -12.87
CA ARG A 178 -17.55 10.03 -12.75
C ARG A 178 -16.85 9.39 -11.54
N PRO A 179 -17.29 9.72 -10.31
CA PRO A 179 -16.59 9.32 -9.10
C PRO A 179 -16.68 7.83 -8.78
N ASP A 180 -17.65 7.12 -9.34
CA ASP A 180 -17.92 5.70 -9.07
C ASP A 180 -17.33 4.78 -10.17
N GLN A 181 -16.38 5.27 -10.96
CA GLN A 181 -15.81 4.51 -12.09
C GLN A 181 -14.89 3.36 -11.64
N TYR A 182 -14.18 3.54 -10.53
CA TYR A 182 -13.37 2.49 -9.90
C TYR A 182 -14.08 2.08 -8.61
N THR A 183 -14.47 0.81 -8.52
CA THR A 183 -15.12 0.26 -7.34
C THR A 183 -14.10 -0.34 -6.38
N TRP A 184 -13.08 -1.01 -6.89
CA TRP A 184 -12.14 -1.82 -6.11
C TRP A 184 -10.79 -1.11 -5.91
N LEU A 185 -10.43 -0.25 -6.86
CA LEU A 185 -9.23 0.58 -6.80
C LEU A 185 -9.54 1.97 -6.23
N ASP A 186 -8.85 2.38 -5.17
CA ASP A 186 -8.88 3.76 -4.70
C ASP A 186 -8.00 4.66 -5.59
N ALA A 187 -8.49 4.93 -6.80
CA ALA A 187 -7.81 5.75 -7.79
C ALA A 187 -7.60 7.20 -7.29
N ALA A 188 -8.49 7.70 -6.42
CA ALA A 188 -8.34 9.04 -5.87
C ALA A 188 -7.13 9.13 -4.94
N GLN A 189 -6.90 8.13 -4.10
CA GLN A 189 -5.71 8.07 -3.27
C GLN A 189 -4.45 8.01 -4.13
N LEU A 190 -4.40 7.13 -5.12
CA LEU A 190 -3.25 6.97 -6.03
C LEU A 190 -2.91 8.28 -6.76
N ILE A 191 -3.91 8.99 -7.28
CA ILE A 191 -3.72 10.28 -7.94
C ILE A 191 -3.14 11.33 -6.96
N LYS A 192 -3.63 11.36 -5.72
CA LYS A 192 -3.12 12.28 -4.69
C LYS A 192 -1.65 11.97 -4.35
N HIS A 193 -1.30 10.69 -4.21
CA HIS A 193 0.08 10.25 -4.03
C HIS A 193 0.96 10.64 -5.21
N ALA A 194 0.49 10.40 -6.44
CA ALA A 194 1.21 10.80 -7.65
C ALA A 194 1.52 12.30 -7.68
N PHE A 195 0.54 13.15 -7.35
CA PHE A 195 0.76 14.59 -7.26
C PHE A 195 1.72 15.01 -6.15
N GLY A 196 1.70 14.30 -5.01
CA GLY A 196 2.64 14.51 -3.90
C GLY A 196 4.06 14.14 -4.30
N LEU A 197 4.24 12.97 -4.90
CA LEU A 197 5.51 12.46 -5.39
C LEU A 197 6.11 13.36 -6.48
N ALA A 198 5.34 13.72 -7.51
CA ALA A 198 5.78 14.63 -8.57
C ALA A 198 6.23 15.99 -8.03
N ARG A 199 5.56 16.49 -6.98
CA ARG A 199 5.91 17.78 -6.36
C ARG A 199 7.14 17.68 -5.46
N THR A 200 7.32 16.54 -4.80
CA THR A 200 8.40 16.30 -3.83
C THR A 200 9.72 15.97 -4.55
N PHE A 201 9.65 15.28 -5.69
CA PHE A 201 10.81 14.83 -6.46
C PHE A 201 10.71 15.22 -7.95
N PRO A 202 10.63 16.52 -8.29
CA PRO A 202 10.37 16.98 -9.65
C PRO A 202 11.46 16.59 -10.66
N ASP A 203 12.71 16.45 -10.20
CA ASP A 203 13.90 16.24 -11.04
C ASP A 203 14.48 14.82 -10.96
N ARG A 204 13.70 13.86 -10.44
CA ARG A 204 14.13 12.46 -10.31
C ARG A 204 13.22 11.53 -11.12
N PRO A 205 13.73 10.38 -11.59
CA PRO A 205 12.86 9.28 -11.97
C PRO A 205 12.03 8.84 -10.76
N VAL A 206 10.71 8.82 -10.89
CA VAL A 206 9.80 8.42 -9.81
C VAL A 206 8.83 7.36 -10.31
N THR A 207 8.65 6.32 -9.50
CA THR A 207 7.59 5.32 -9.68
C THR A 207 6.62 5.42 -8.50
N LEU A 208 5.32 5.42 -8.80
CA LEU A 208 4.27 5.12 -7.83
C LEU A 208 3.93 3.65 -7.98
N LEU A 209 4.30 2.84 -6.99
CA LEU A 209 3.99 1.42 -6.92
C LEU A 209 2.76 1.20 -6.05
N TYR A 210 1.70 0.67 -6.65
CA TYR A 210 0.57 0.13 -5.92
C TYR A 210 0.82 -1.34 -5.57
N LEU A 211 1.07 -1.61 -4.29
CA LEU A 211 1.39 -2.94 -3.78
C LEU A 211 0.21 -3.47 -2.96
N PHE A 212 -0.41 -4.54 -3.44
CA PHE A 212 -1.66 -5.03 -2.86
C PHE A 212 -1.55 -6.50 -2.45
N TRP A 213 -2.29 -6.90 -1.43
CA TRP A 213 -2.36 -8.29 -1.03
C TRP A 213 -3.38 -9.08 -1.84
N GLU A 214 -3.09 -10.35 -2.06
CA GLU A 214 -4.06 -11.34 -2.54
C GLU A 214 -3.87 -12.65 -1.75
N PRO A 215 -4.93 -13.44 -1.58
CA PRO A 215 -4.79 -14.77 -1.00
C PRO A 215 -4.03 -15.71 -1.95
N ALA A 216 -3.56 -16.83 -1.41
CA ALA A 216 -2.90 -17.89 -2.18
C ALA A 216 -3.80 -18.48 -3.28
N ASN A 217 -5.12 -18.33 -3.16
CA ASN A 217 -6.13 -18.72 -4.14
C ASN A 217 -6.90 -17.49 -4.68
N PRO A 218 -6.33 -16.66 -5.56
CA PRO A 218 -6.98 -15.41 -6.03
C PRO A 218 -8.31 -15.63 -6.75
N GLY A 219 -8.63 -16.86 -7.17
CA GLY A 219 -9.96 -17.25 -7.68
C GLY A 219 -11.06 -17.40 -6.61
N ALA A 220 -10.78 -17.10 -5.34
CA ALA A 220 -11.72 -17.28 -4.23
C ALA A 220 -12.89 -16.28 -4.20
N GLY A 221 -12.82 -15.21 -4.99
CA GLY A 221 -13.86 -14.21 -5.15
C GLY A 221 -13.68 -13.41 -6.44
N PRO A 222 -14.78 -13.00 -7.11
CA PRO A 222 -14.70 -12.20 -8.34
C PRO A 222 -14.06 -10.82 -8.12
N GLU A 223 -14.02 -10.34 -6.88
CA GLU A 223 -13.46 -9.03 -6.51
C GLU A 223 -11.97 -8.91 -6.85
N PHE A 224 -11.19 -9.98 -6.71
CA PHE A 224 -9.75 -9.94 -7.02
C PHE A 224 -9.49 -9.75 -8.51
N ALA A 225 -10.25 -10.45 -9.37
CA ALA A 225 -10.16 -10.28 -10.81
C ALA A 225 -10.61 -8.87 -11.24
N ALA A 226 -11.75 -8.41 -10.73
CA ALA A 226 -12.26 -7.07 -11.02
C ALA A 226 -11.30 -5.96 -10.54
N HIS A 227 -10.65 -6.15 -9.40
CA HIS A 227 -9.62 -5.23 -8.92
C HIS A 227 -8.42 -5.15 -9.87
N ARG A 228 -7.92 -6.29 -10.38
CA ARG A 228 -6.84 -6.29 -11.38
C ARG A 228 -7.24 -5.64 -12.70
N GLU A 229 -8.48 -5.84 -13.15
CA GLU A 229 -9.01 -5.15 -14.34
C GLU A 229 -9.03 -3.62 -14.15
N GLU A 230 -9.43 -3.14 -12.97
CA GLU A 230 -9.41 -1.71 -12.65
C GLU A 230 -7.98 -1.14 -12.56
N ILE A 231 -7.01 -1.90 -12.04
CA ILE A 231 -5.59 -1.53 -12.05
C ILE A 231 -5.10 -1.34 -13.49
N ASP A 232 -5.45 -2.26 -14.39
CA ASP A 232 -5.05 -2.19 -15.80
C ASP A 232 -5.69 -1.01 -16.53
N GLU A 233 -6.99 -0.73 -16.28
CA GLU A 233 -7.62 0.48 -16.79
C GLU A 233 -6.88 1.73 -16.29
N PHE A 234 -6.66 1.83 -14.98
CA PHE A 234 -5.99 3.00 -14.39
C PHE A 234 -4.58 3.19 -14.95
N ARG A 235 -3.81 2.11 -15.06
CA ARG A 235 -2.47 2.10 -15.67
C ARG A 235 -2.50 2.67 -17.10
N ALA A 236 -3.46 2.23 -17.92
CA ALA A 236 -3.60 2.73 -19.28
C ALA A 236 -3.95 4.23 -19.32
N ARG A 237 -4.77 4.73 -18.38
CA ARG A 237 -5.17 6.15 -18.30
C ARG A 237 -4.00 7.07 -17.95
N VAL A 238 -3.10 6.61 -17.09
CA VAL A 238 -1.98 7.40 -16.59
C VAL A 238 -0.66 7.10 -17.30
N ALA A 239 -0.67 6.23 -18.31
CA ALA A 239 0.51 5.88 -19.11
C ALA A 239 1.22 7.13 -19.67
N GLY A 240 2.56 7.11 -19.61
CA GLY A 240 3.41 8.23 -20.02
C GLY A 240 3.46 9.41 -19.04
N SER A 241 2.85 9.27 -17.85
CA SER A 241 2.97 10.26 -16.76
C SER A 241 4.22 10.01 -15.91
N SER A 242 4.57 11.02 -15.10
CA SER A 242 5.54 10.95 -14.01
C SER A 242 4.88 11.38 -12.69
N PRO A 243 4.78 10.51 -11.67
CA PRO A 243 5.45 9.21 -11.55
C PRO A 243 4.98 8.17 -12.56
N VAL A 244 5.84 7.21 -12.89
CA VAL A 244 5.40 6.00 -13.61
C VAL A 244 4.51 5.20 -12.68
N PHE A 245 3.35 4.76 -13.14
CA PHE A 245 2.48 3.88 -12.35
C PHE A 245 2.88 2.43 -12.56
N GLU A 246 3.18 1.74 -11.47
CA GLU A 246 3.35 0.29 -11.41
C GLU A 246 2.42 -0.31 -10.38
N ALA A 247 2.09 -1.59 -10.55
CA ALA A 247 1.27 -2.34 -9.63
C ALA A 247 1.68 -3.81 -9.64
N MET A 248 1.69 -4.44 -8.47
CA MET A 248 1.88 -5.88 -8.29
C MET A 248 1.33 -6.32 -6.95
N SER A 249 1.13 -7.62 -6.79
CA SER A 249 0.73 -8.18 -5.50
C SER A 249 1.93 -8.46 -4.59
N TYR A 250 1.71 -8.48 -3.28
CA TYR A 250 2.72 -8.93 -2.31
C TYR A 250 3.23 -10.35 -2.60
N PRO A 251 2.37 -11.34 -2.91
CA PRO A 251 2.84 -12.65 -3.37
C PRO A 251 3.73 -12.61 -4.61
N GLU A 252 3.47 -11.71 -5.57
CA GLU A 252 4.34 -11.52 -6.74
C GLU A 252 5.70 -10.95 -6.34
N LEU A 253 5.74 -9.96 -5.45
CA LEU A 253 6.98 -9.39 -4.91
C LEU A 253 7.80 -10.44 -4.14
N TRP A 254 7.15 -11.24 -3.30
CA TRP A 254 7.82 -12.29 -2.53
C TRP A 254 8.37 -13.40 -3.43
N ARG A 255 7.64 -13.78 -4.48
CA ARG A 255 8.15 -14.72 -5.49
C ARG A 255 9.37 -14.15 -6.19
N PHE A 256 9.33 -12.87 -6.59
CA PHE A 256 10.49 -12.20 -7.15
C PHE A 256 11.70 -12.29 -6.22
N TRP A 257 11.55 -12.00 -4.93
CA TRP A 257 12.65 -12.13 -3.96
C TRP A 257 13.15 -13.57 -3.82
N GLN A 258 12.28 -14.57 -3.83
CA GLN A 258 12.67 -15.99 -3.82
C GLN A 258 13.52 -16.37 -5.03
N ASP A 259 13.14 -15.87 -6.21
CA ASP A 259 13.79 -16.20 -7.49
C ASP A 259 15.15 -15.48 -7.67
N THR A 260 15.45 -14.47 -6.84
CA THR A 260 16.71 -13.70 -6.90
C THR A 260 17.87 -14.27 -6.07
N GLU A 261 17.82 -15.55 -5.69
CA GLU A 261 18.81 -16.20 -4.81
C GLU A 261 19.06 -15.39 -3.52
N PRO A 262 18.01 -15.15 -2.71
CA PRO A 262 18.08 -14.22 -1.60
C PRO A 262 19.01 -14.71 -0.49
N ALA A 263 19.57 -13.78 0.28
CA ALA A 263 20.33 -14.10 1.48
C ALA A 263 19.49 -14.91 2.49
N ASP A 264 20.15 -15.75 3.30
CA ASP A 264 19.49 -16.65 4.26
C ASP A 264 18.48 -15.96 5.20
N TRP A 265 18.73 -14.70 5.57
CA TRP A 265 17.81 -13.94 6.42
C TRP A 265 16.47 -13.69 5.71
N LEU A 266 16.51 -13.36 4.42
CA LEU A 266 15.35 -13.06 3.62
C LEU A 266 14.58 -14.35 3.30
N VAL A 267 15.26 -15.48 3.11
CA VAL A 267 14.60 -16.80 3.01
C VAL A 267 13.76 -17.08 4.26
N ARG A 268 14.32 -16.90 5.46
CA ARG A 268 13.59 -17.07 6.72
C ARG A 268 12.44 -16.07 6.85
N HIS A 269 12.69 -14.81 6.51
CA HIS A 269 11.69 -13.75 6.61
C HIS A 269 10.51 -13.97 5.66
N LEU A 270 10.80 -14.43 4.44
CA LEU A 270 9.78 -14.85 3.47
C LEU A 270 8.92 -15.98 4.02
N SER A 271 9.49 -16.97 4.72
CA SER A 271 8.70 -18.02 5.38
C SER A 271 7.72 -17.43 6.39
N ASP A 272 8.14 -16.46 7.19
CA ASP A 272 7.29 -15.78 8.18
C ASP A 272 6.17 -14.96 7.51
N LEU A 273 6.49 -14.25 6.42
CA LEU A 273 5.51 -13.51 5.61
C LEU A 273 4.45 -14.46 5.00
N HIS A 274 4.87 -15.58 4.42
CA HIS A 274 3.94 -16.55 3.83
C HIS A 274 3.06 -17.20 4.90
N ALA A 275 3.61 -17.54 6.06
CA ALA A 275 2.81 -18.08 7.17
C ALA A 275 1.80 -17.06 7.72
N ARG A 276 2.15 -15.76 7.70
CA ARG A 276 1.31 -14.66 8.22
C ARG A 276 0.20 -14.23 7.27
N TYR A 277 0.52 -14.13 5.98
CA TYR A 277 -0.29 -13.44 4.98
C TYR A 277 -0.64 -14.32 3.77
N GLY A 278 0.06 -15.43 3.53
CA GLY A 278 -0.18 -16.37 2.44
C GLY A 278 -1.38 -17.29 2.68
N VAL A 279 -2.54 -16.72 3.04
CA VAL A 279 -3.73 -17.48 3.42
C VAL A 279 -4.60 -17.87 2.23
N THR A 280 -5.38 -18.93 2.39
CA THR A 280 -6.42 -19.36 1.44
C THR A 280 -7.78 -18.92 1.98
N LEU A 281 -8.66 -18.41 1.13
CA LEU A 281 -10.02 -18.01 1.51
C LEU A 281 -11.05 -19.09 1.25
#